data_AF-A0A183NI89-F1
#
_entry.id   AF-A0A183NI89-F1
#
_cell.length_a   1.000
_cell.length_b   1.000
_cell.length_c   1.000
_cell.angle_alpha   90.00
_cell.angle_beta   90.00
_cell.angle_gamma   90.00
#
_symmetry.space_group_name_H-M   'P 1'
#
loop_
_entity.id
_entity.type
_entity.pdbx_description
1 polymer ?
#
loop_
_entity_poly.entity_id
_entity_poly.type
_entity_poly.pdbx_seq_one_letter_code
_entity_poly.pdbx_strand_id
1 'polypeptide(L)'
;MEHEMYSVGQRQLIKQTNSWLKVAWKMSNDSAVLESIFQADLQQAKGRLHQFFSRIYGYNYKLHRNFFSGFFTDLGQYMAGQRGQLGVLIKNFFSQLRDSIVSLIEKSGQVNSNPPFSSVSPNTGSFGNSLPGVGGTDEASESRRIRCLSEKIAQLHPFDDVDVRLHARMLEAYPPARMLVNILSVTSKLLHYLVDQVFVYFLISLMQHKHLLNFLFGDSSWISSKRLSKK
;
A
#
# COMPACT_ATOMS: atom_id res chain seq x y z
N MET A 1 -26.33 -14.75 49.82
CA MET A 1 -26.21 -15.66 48.66
C MET A 1 -26.13 -14.89 47.36
N GLU A 2 -27.03 -13.93 47.12
CA GLU A 2 -27.04 -13.11 45.87
C GLU A 2 -25.77 -12.27 45.69
N HIS A 3 -25.30 -11.56 46.72
CA HIS A 3 -24.06 -10.75 46.66
C HIS A 3 -22.82 -11.56 46.22
N GLU A 4 -22.71 -12.80 46.68
CA GLU A 4 -21.62 -13.72 46.28
C GLU A 4 -21.75 -14.12 44.81
N MET A 5 -22.96 -14.43 44.35
CA MET A 5 -23.23 -14.80 42.95
C MET A 5 -22.90 -13.66 41.99
N TYR A 6 -23.19 -12.41 42.37
CA TYR A 6 -22.80 -11.22 41.61
C TYR A 6 -21.29 -10.99 41.59
N SER A 7 -20.60 -11.14 42.74
CA SER A 7 -19.15 -10.98 42.82
C SER A 7 -18.40 -12.00 41.96
N VAL A 8 -18.95 -13.22 41.83
CA VAL A 8 -18.39 -14.27 40.98
C VAL A 8 -18.65 -13.95 39.51
N GLY A 9 -19.86 -13.49 39.15
CA GLY A 9 -20.18 -13.04 37.79
C GLY A 9 -19.29 -11.89 37.32
N GLN A 10 -19.06 -10.89 38.17
CA GLN A 10 -18.19 -9.76 37.86
C GLN A 10 -16.73 -10.19 37.66
N ARG A 11 -16.20 -11.05 38.54
CA ARG A 11 -14.84 -11.59 38.40
C ARG A 11 -14.67 -12.39 37.12
N GLN A 12 -15.66 -13.20 36.75
CA GLN A 12 -15.63 -14.00 35.53
C GLN A 12 -15.71 -13.11 34.28
N LEU A 13 -16.55 -12.08 34.29
CA LEU A 13 -16.65 -11.12 33.19
C LEU A 13 -15.34 -10.37 32.99
N ILE A 14 -14.78 -9.77 34.06
CA ILE A 14 -13.50 -9.05 34.01
C ILE A 14 -12.38 -9.95 33.49
N LYS A 15 -12.34 -11.23 33.92
CA LYS A 15 -11.36 -12.20 33.44
C LYS A 15 -11.49 -12.46 31.93
N GLN A 16 -12.70 -12.61 31.41
CA GLN A 16 -12.95 -12.79 29.98
C GLN A 16 -12.60 -11.52 29.19
N THR A 17 -13.01 -10.36 29.67
CA THR A 17 -12.71 -9.04 29.08
C THR A 17 -11.20 -8.79 28.99
N ASN A 18 -10.44 -9.09 30.04
CA ASN A 18 -8.97 -8.98 30.03
C ASN A 18 -8.30 -9.92 29.02
N SER A 19 -8.86 -11.12 28.83
CA SER A 19 -8.39 -12.05 27.79
C SER A 19 -8.59 -11.46 26.38
N TRP A 20 -9.77 -10.90 26.10
CA TRP A 20 -10.05 -10.26 24.83
C TRP A 20 -9.18 -9.03 24.60
N LEU A 21 -8.97 -8.20 25.62
CA LEU A 21 -8.08 -7.05 25.54
C LEU A 21 -6.65 -7.45 25.19
N LYS A 22 -6.16 -8.56 25.76
CA LYS A 22 -4.83 -9.11 25.44
C LYS A 22 -4.74 -9.56 23.98
N VAL A 23 -5.80 -10.18 23.45
CA VAL A 23 -5.88 -10.56 22.03
C VAL A 23 -5.91 -9.32 21.13
N ALA A 24 -6.69 -8.31 21.47
CA ALA A 24 -6.77 -7.06 20.72
C ALA A 24 -5.40 -6.36 20.63
N TRP A 25 -4.72 -6.23 21.77
CA TRP A 25 -3.38 -5.66 21.82
C TRP A 25 -2.39 -6.45 20.97
N LYS A 26 -2.43 -7.80 21.05
CA LYS A 26 -1.61 -8.66 20.22
C LYS A 26 -1.88 -8.44 18.73
N MET A 27 -3.14 -8.41 18.30
CA MET A 27 -3.51 -8.16 16.91
C MET A 27 -3.04 -6.78 16.42
N SER A 28 -3.12 -5.76 17.27
CA SER A 28 -2.58 -4.43 16.95
C SER A 28 -1.07 -4.48 16.74
N ASN A 29 -0.35 -5.13 17.65
CA ASN A 29 1.09 -5.27 17.56
C ASN A 29 1.49 -6.07 16.31
N ASP A 30 0.82 -7.18 16.06
CA ASP A 30 1.04 -8.03 14.88
C ASP A 30 0.78 -7.24 13.58
N SER A 31 -0.23 -6.37 13.53
CA SER A 31 -0.46 -5.50 12.36
C SER A 31 0.69 -4.53 12.10
N ALA A 32 1.23 -3.89 13.14
CA ALA A 32 2.33 -2.95 13.03
C ALA A 32 3.64 -3.65 12.65
N VAL A 33 3.88 -4.83 13.22
CA VAL A 33 5.02 -5.69 12.87
C VAL A 33 4.93 -6.11 11.40
N LEU A 34 3.78 -6.60 10.94
CA LEU A 34 3.59 -6.99 9.54
C LEU A 34 3.84 -5.83 8.59
N GLU A 35 3.32 -4.63 8.89
CA GLU A 35 3.57 -3.44 8.08
C GLU A 35 5.07 -3.12 7.97
N SER A 36 5.80 -3.19 9.10
CA SER A 36 7.25 -2.98 9.12
C SER A 36 8.02 -4.03 8.31
N ILE A 37 7.59 -5.31 8.36
CA ILE A 37 8.18 -6.40 7.60
C ILE A 37 7.99 -6.15 6.10
N PHE A 38 6.78 -5.81 5.66
CA PHE A 38 6.53 -5.51 4.24
C PHE A 38 7.37 -4.33 3.74
N GLN A 39 7.51 -3.28 4.55
CA GLN A 39 8.34 -2.14 4.19
C GLN A 39 9.83 -2.52 4.12
N ALA A 40 10.32 -3.32 5.07
CA ALA A 40 11.70 -3.81 5.08
C ALA A 40 11.99 -4.71 3.88
N ASP A 41 11.09 -5.63 3.56
CA ASP A 41 11.20 -6.54 2.41
C ASP A 41 11.25 -5.76 1.09
N LEU A 42 10.40 -4.74 0.92
CA LEU A 42 10.43 -3.87 -0.25
C LEU A 42 11.75 -3.11 -0.38
N GLN A 43 12.29 -2.58 0.72
CA GLN A 43 13.59 -1.91 0.71
C GLN A 43 14.74 -2.88 0.42
N GLN A 44 14.67 -4.10 0.96
CA GLN A 44 15.67 -5.12 0.69
C GLN A 44 15.61 -5.58 -0.77
N ALA A 45 14.43 -5.79 -1.33
CA ALA A 45 14.23 -6.13 -2.73
C ALA A 45 14.78 -5.03 -3.65
N LYS A 46 14.49 -3.76 -3.35
CA LYS A 46 15.06 -2.60 -4.05
C LYS A 46 16.59 -2.59 -3.99
N GLY A 47 17.16 -2.82 -2.80
CA GLY A 47 18.61 -2.85 -2.58
C GLY A 47 19.29 -3.97 -3.36
N ARG A 48 18.73 -5.18 -3.31
CA ARG A 48 19.22 -6.34 -4.08
C ARG A 48 19.15 -6.08 -5.58
N LEU A 49 18.01 -5.58 -6.07
CA LEU A 49 17.85 -5.23 -7.49
C LEU A 49 18.87 -4.18 -7.92
N HIS A 50 19.09 -3.16 -7.09
CA HIS A 50 20.11 -2.14 -7.34
C HIS A 50 21.52 -2.73 -7.43
N GLN A 51 21.90 -3.59 -6.48
CA GLN A 51 23.19 -4.25 -6.47
C GLN A 51 23.38 -5.14 -7.72
N PHE A 52 22.39 -5.97 -8.04
CA PHE A 52 22.45 -6.84 -9.23
C PHE A 52 22.55 -6.04 -10.52
N PHE A 53 21.70 -5.02 -10.69
CA PHE A 53 21.64 -4.27 -11.95
C PHE A 53 22.84 -3.35 -12.12
N SER A 54 23.36 -2.77 -11.03
CA SER A 54 24.61 -2.00 -11.07
C SER A 54 25.81 -2.87 -11.45
N ARG A 55 25.82 -4.15 -11.07
CA ARG A 55 26.88 -5.10 -11.42
C ARG A 55 26.78 -5.58 -12.87
N ILE A 56 25.58 -5.89 -13.35
CA ILE A 56 25.36 -6.47 -14.69
C ILE A 56 25.35 -5.39 -15.78
N TYR A 57 24.67 -4.27 -15.55
CA TYR A 57 24.45 -3.24 -16.57
C TYR A 57 25.30 -1.98 -16.37
N GLY A 58 26.02 -1.87 -15.25
CA GLY A 58 27.00 -0.81 -15.01
C GLY A 58 26.44 0.61 -15.12
N TYR A 59 27.03 1.41 -16.00
CA TYR A 59 26.71 2.83 -16.18
C TYR A 59 25.28 3.07 -16.69
N ASN A 60 24.77 2.21 -17.58
CA ASN A 60 23.41 2.34 -18.14
C ASN A 60 22.33 2.28 -17.06
N TYR A 61 22.54 1.47 -16.02
CA TYR A 61 21.62 1.40 -14.90
C TYR A 61 21.70 2.62 -13.98
N LYS A 62 22.88 3.20 -13.77
CA LYS A 62 23.06 4.39 -12.91
C LYS A 62 22.26 5.59 -13.42
N LEU A 63 22.16 5.75 -14.74
CA LEU A 63 21.40 6.83 -15.37
C LEU A 63 19.89 6.73 -15.10
N HIS A 64 19.35 5.51 -15.11
CA HIS A 64 17.92 5.26 -14.89
C HIS A 64 17.57 4.78 -13.47
N ARG A 65 18.48 4.93 -12.49
CA ARG A 65 18.27 4.43 -11.11
C ARG A 65 17.01 5.00 -10.45
N ASN A 66 16.70 6.27 -10.76
CA ASN A 66 15.60 7.01 -10.14
C ASN A 66 14.25 6.41 -10.54
N PHE A 67 14.14 5.92 -11.78
CA PHE A 67 12.95 5.24 -12.30
C PHE A 67 12.62 3.99 -11.46
N PHE A 68 13.60 3.10 -11.25
CA PHE A 68 13.39 1.92 -10.42
C PHE A 68 13.06 2.28 -8.97
N SER A 69 13.73 3.29 -8.41
CA SER A 69 13.42 3.73 -7.05
C SER A 69 12.00 4.27 -6.90
N GLY A 70 11.49 4.97 -7.92
CA GLY A 70 10.12 5.48 -7.95
C GLY A 70 9.08 4.37 -7.91
N PHE A 71 9.29 3.29 -8.68
CA PHE A 71 8.40 2.13 -8.66
C PHE A 71 8.28 1.49 -7.27
N PHE A 72 9.39 1.27 -6.57
CA PHE A 72 9.36 0.71 -5.21
C PHE A 72 8.72 1.68 -4.19
N THR A 73 8.92 3.00 -4.36
CA THR A 73 8.24 4.01 -3.54
C THR A 73 6.73 3.96 -3.76
N ASP A 74 6.28 3.90 -5.01
CA ASP A 74 4.87 3.80 -5.35
C ASP A 74 4.24 2.49 -4.82
N LEU A 75 4.99 1.39 -4.87
CA LEU A 75 4.57 0.10 -4.31
C LEU A 75 4.44 0.14 -2.78
N GLY A 76 5.35 0.84 -2.11
CA GLY A 76 5.25 1.13 -0.68
C GLY A 76 4.02 1.98 -0.35
N GLN A 77 3.74 3.03 -1.13
CA GLN A 77 2.54 3.86 -0.98
C GLN A 77 1.24 3.06 -1.21
N TYR A 78 1.27 2.09 -2.12
CA TYR A 78 0.14 1.17 -2.30
C TYR A 78 -0.11 0.32 -1.05
N MET A 79 0.95 -0.22 -0.43
CA MET A 79 0.83 -1.02 0.80
C MET A 79 0.36 -0.16 1.99
N ALA A 80 0.89 1.05 2.14
CA ALA A 80 0.43 2.05 3.13
C ALA A 80 -1.00 2.57 2.87
N GLY A 81 -1.55 2.23 1.70
CA GLY A 81 -2.90 2.57 1.30
C GLY A 81 -3.15 3.99 0.81
N GLN A 82 -2.09 4.76 0.61
CA GLN A 82 -2.12 6.10 0.03
C GLN A 82 -2.40 6.05 -1.48
N ARG A 83 -2.14 4.92 -2.13
CA ARG A 83 -2.33 4.73 -3.58
C ARG A 83 -3.18 3.50 -3.89
N GLY A 84 -4.03 3.63 -4.90
CA GLY A 84 -4.82 2.52 -5.47
C GLY A 84 -4.22 1.99 -6.77
N GLN A 85 -4.89 0.99 -7.36
CA GLN A 85 -4.66 0.54 -8.74
C GLN A 85 -3.25 -0.05 -9.02
N LEU A 86 -2.83 -1.02 -8.20
CA LEU A 86 -1.59 -1.77 -8.39
C LEU A 86 -1.40 -2.31 -9.82
N GLY A 87 -2.48 -2.78 -10.45
CA GLY A 87 -2.42 -3.33 -11.80
C GLY A 87 -2.03 -2.31 -12.88
N VAL A 88 -2.41 -1.04 -12.72
CA VAL A 88 -2.04 0.05 -13.66
C VAL A 88 -0.60 0.49 -13.39
N LEU A 89 -0.19 0.55 -12.13
CA LEU A 89 1.18 0.87 -11.73
C LEU A 89 2.20 -0.06 -12.39
N ILE A 90 1.96 -1.36 -12.29
CA ILE A 90 2.87 -2.39 -12.82
C ILE A 90 2.90 -2.33 -14.35
N LYS A 91 1.73 -2.18 -15.01
CA LYS A 91 1.67 -2.05 -16.48
C LYS A 91 2.44 -0.81 -16.97
N ASN A 92 2.27 0.32 -16.30
CA ASN A 92 2.98 1.57 -16.65
C ASN A 92 4.48 1.47 -16.40
N PHE A 93 4.90 0.75 -15.36
CA PHE A 93 6.32 0.47 -15.13
C PHE A 93 6.93 -0.31 -16.29
N PHE A 94 6.29 -1.42 -16.71
CA PHE A 94 6.81 -2.23 -17.80
C PHE A 94 6.77 -1.52 -19.17
N SER A 95 5.78 -0.66 -19.42
CA SER A 95 5.75 0.14 -20.65
C SER A 95 6.90 1.15 -20.68
N GLN A 96 7.15 1.87 -19.58
CA GLN A 96 8.25 2.85 -19.49
C GLN A 96 9.63 2.18 -19.51
N LEU A 97 9.75 0.99 -18.94
CA LEU A 97 10.97 0.18 -19.01
C LEU A 97 11.27 -0.21 -20.46
N ARG A 98 10.25 -0.62 -21.21
CA ARG A 98 10.37 -0.93 -22.64
C ARG A 98 10.80 0.30 -23.43
N ASP A 99 10.12 1.43 -23.25
CA ASP A 99 10.46 2.69 -23.92
C ASP A 99 11.92 3.10 -23.67
N SER A 100 12.39 2.95 -22.43
CA SER A 100 13.78 3.26 -22.04
C SER A 100 14.79 2.33 -22.68
N ILE A 101 14.50 1.02 -22.75
CA ILE A 101 15.38 0.04 -23.42
C ILE A 101 15.46 0.32 -24.91
N VAL A 102 14.33 0.62 -25.56
CA VAL A 102 14.28 0.96 -26.99
C VAL A 102 15.09 2.22 -27.29
N SER A 103 14.91 3.28 -26.47
CA SER A 103 15.69 4.51 -26.60
C SER A 103 17.20 4.26 -26.46
N LEU A 104 17.62 3.39 -25.55
CA LEU A 104 19.03 3.01 -25.39
C LEU A 104 19.55 2.23 -26.61
N ILE A 105 18.75 1.34 -27.19
CA ILE A 105 19.11 0.58 -28.39
C ILE A 105 19.27 1.53 -29.58
N GLU A 106 18.32 2.43 -29.82
CA GLU A 106 18.39 3.41 -30.93
C GLU A 106 19.61 4.32 -30.78
N LYS A 107 19.85 4.84 -29.57
CA LYS A 107 21.02 5.68 -29.27
C LYS A 107 22.34 4.95 -29.50
N SER A 108 22.39 3.64 -29.25
CA SER A 108 23.57 2.80 -29.55
C SER A 108 23.71 2.48 -31.04
N GLY A 109 22.61 2.37 -31.78
CA GLY A 109 22.60 2.10 -33.23
C GLY A 109 23.00 3.30 -34.08
N GLN A 110 22.74 4.52 -33.62
CA GLN A 110 23.08 5.77 -34.32
C GLN A 110 24.59 6.06 -34.39
N VAL A 111 25.42 5.36 -33.60
CA VAL A 111 26.88 5.53 -33.60
C VAL A 111 27.54 4.85 -34.82
N ASN A 112 26.84 3.94 -35.53
CA ASN A 112 27.42 3.15 -36.62
C ASN A 112 26.97 3.53 -38.05
N SER A 113 26.24 4.62 -38.24
CA SER A 113 25.84 5.08 -39.58
C SER A 113 26.39 6.46 -39.93
N ASN A 114 27.72 6.61 -39.85
CA ASN A 114 28.44 7.65 -40.58
C ASN A 114 29.59 6.98 -41.35
N PRO A 115 29.48 6.78 -42.68
CA PRO A 115 30.65 6.40 -43.48
C PRO A 115 31.56 7.62 -43.65
N PRO A 116 32.88 7.51 -43.43
CA PRO A 116 33.83 8.53 -43.84
C PRO A 116 34.19 8.28 -45.31
N PHE A 117 33.37 8.77 -46.23
CA PHE A 117 33.84 8.95 -47.61
C PHE A 117 33.32 10.29 -48.15
N SER A 118 34.23 11.24 -48.09
CA SER A 118 34.28 12.45 -48.90
C SER A 118 34.15 12.08 -50.39
N SER A 119 33.07 12.51 -51.03
CA SER A 119 33.04 12.75 -52.46
C SER A 119 32.78 14.23 -52.71
N VAL A 120 33.83 14.88 -53.22
CA VAL A 120 33.87 16.27 -53.66
C VAL A 120 33.07 16.42 -54.95
N SER A 121 32.08 17.33 -54.95
CA SER A 121 31.59 18.17 -56.07
C SER A 121 30.12 18.54 -55.84
N PRO A 122 29.67 19.79 -56.08
CA PRO A 122 29.56 20.28 -57.46
C PRO A 122 29.87 21.77 -57.70
N ASN A 123 30.10 22.06 -58.99
CA ASN A 123 30.26 23.37 -59.58
C ASN A 123 29.04 24.30 -59.39
N THR A 124 29.38 25.58 -59.24
CA THR A 124 28.69 26.79 -59.75
C THR A 124 27.20 27.01 -59.47
N GLY A 125 26.94 28.06 -58.67
CA GLY A 125 26.21 29.22 -59.18
C GLY A 125 24.78 29.46 -58.67
N SER A 126 24.64 30.57 -57.94
CA SER A 126 23.53 31.53 -58.00
C SER A 126 22.69 31.73 -56.73
N PHE A 127 22.34 33.00 -56.56
CA PHE A 127 21.91 33.73 -55.37
C PHE A 127 20.47 33.42 -54.93
N GLY A 128 20.21 33.57 -53.63
CA GLY A 128 18.85 33.70 -53.09
C GLY A 128 18.81 33.64 -51.56
N ASN A 129 18.75 34.81 -50.93
CA ASN A 129 18.58 35.01 -49.48
C ASN A 129 17.42 34.19 -48.89
N SER A 130 17.61 33.66 -47.66
CA SER A 130 16.66 33.73 -46.53
C SER A 130 17.23 33.04 -45.27
N LEU A 131 17.54 33.82 -44.24
CA LEU A 131 17.42 33.43 -42.82
C LEU A 131 15.97 33.83 -42.39
N PRO A 132 15.38 33.35 -41.28
CA PRO A 132 15.96 32.51 -40.23
C PRO A 132 15.09 31.36 -39.67
N GLY A 133 15.77 30.38 -39.09
CA GLY A 133 15.42 29.79 -37.79
C GLY A 133 14.07 29.08 -37.62
N VAL A 134 14.08 27.75 -37.71
CA VAL A 134 13.13 26.90 -36.97
C VAL A 134 13.94 25.81 -36.27
N GLY A 135 14.47 26.16 -35.09
CA GLY A 135 14.92 25.18 -34.12
C GLY A 135 13.69 24.68 -33.36
N GLY A 136 13.25 23.45 -33.64
CA GLY A 136 12.15 22.85 -32.86
C GLY A 136 11.35 21.78 -33.59
N THR A 137 11.97 20.70 -34.07
CA THR A 137 11.21 19.54 -34.62
C THR A 137 11.81 18.17 -34.35
N ASP A 138 13.04 18.06 -33.84
CA ASP A 138 13.71 16.76 -33.73
C ASP A 138 13.23 15.95 -32.52
N GLU A 139 13.08 16.55 -31.33
CA GLU A 139 12.65 15.79 -30.13
C GLU A 139 11.21 15.23 -30.24
N ALA A 140 10.29 15.97 -30.86
CA ALA A 140 8.89 15.56 -31.00
C ALA A 140 8.71 14.46 -32.05
N SER A 141 9.55 14.44 -33.08
CA SER A 141 9.54 13.40 -34.12
C SER A 141 10.25 12.13 -33.65
N GLU A 142 11.34 12.27 -32.91
CA GLU A 142 12.07 11.19 -32.25
C GLU A 142 11.20 10.51 -31.18
N SER A 143 10.50 11.27 -30.35
CA SER A 143 9.53 10.74 -29.36
C SER A 143 8.39 9.95 -30.00
N ARG A 144 7.88 10.37 -31.17
CA ARG A 144 6.85 9.61 -31.92
C ARG A 144 7.41 8.32 -32.51
N ARG A 145 8.66 8.35 -32.98
CA ARG A 145 9.33 7.19 -33.56
C ARG A 145 9.65 6.13 -32.50
N ILE A 146 10.15 6.54 -31.33
CA ILE A 146 10.35 5.68 -30.15
C ILE A 146 9.04 5.03 -29.71
N ARG A 147 7.94 5.81 -29.66
CA ARG A 147 6.62 5.28 -29.30
C ARG A 147 6.11 4.23 -30.30
N CYS A 148 6.30 4.46 -31.60
CA CYS A 148 5.94 3.52 -32.67
C CYS A 148 6.78 2.23 -32.60
N LEU A 149 8.08 2.35 -32.30
CA LEU A 149 8.96 1.19 -32.14
C LEU A 149 8.69 0.41 -30.85
N SER A 150 8.36 1.08 -29.76
CA SER A 150 7.92 0.46 -28.52
C SER A 150 6.64 -0.37 -28.72
N GLU A 151 5.71 0.11 -29.55
CA GLU A 151 4.48 -0.60 -29.87
C GLU A 151 4.73 -1.82 -30.77
N LYS A 152 5.68 -1.75 -31.71
CA LYS A 152 6.11 -2.95 -32.46
C LYS A 152 6.89 -3.94 -31.60
N ILE A 153 7.75 -3.47 -30.71
CA ILE A 153 8.52 -4.30 -29.79
C ILE A 153 7.60 -4.93 -28.74
N ALA A 154 6.50 -4.27 -28.36
CA ALA A 154 5.45 -4.86 -27.53
C ALA A 154 4.93 -6.20 -28.08
N GLN A 155 4.77 -6.28 -29.40
CA GLN A 155 4.27 -7.48 -30.08
C GLN A 155 5.31 -8.61 -30.09
N LEU A 156 6.60 -8.28 -29.91
CA LEU A 156 7.72 -9.21 -29.93
C LEU A 156 8.04 -9.83 -28.55
N HIS A 157 7.21 -9.61 -27.52
CA HIS A 157 7.39 -10.19 -26.17
C HIS A 157 8.83 -10.05 -25.64
N PRO A 158 9.36 -8.81 -25.52
CA PRO A 158 10.78 -8.55 -25.25
C PRO A 158 11.23 -9.00 -23.86
N PHE A 159 10.28 -9.34 -22.99
CA PHE A 159 10.51 -9.83 -21.64
C PHE A 159 10.07 -11.29 -21.45
N ASP A 160 9.77 -12.04 -22.50
CA ASP A 160 9.44 -13.48 -22.42
C ASP A 160 8.37 -13.79 -21.35
N ASP A 161 7.26 -13.07 -21.40
CA ASP A 161 6.12 -13.11 -20.46
C ASP A 161 6.46 -12.84 -18.98
N VAL A 162 7.66 -12.35 -18.66
CA VAL A 162 8.03 -12.00 -17.28
C VAL A 162 7.18 -10.84 -16.78
N ASP A 163 6.83 -9.89 -17.64
CA ASP A 163 5.94 -8.77 -17.32
C ASP A 163 4.53 -9.25 -16.97
N VAL A 164 3.96 -10.16 -17.77
CA VAL A 164 2.63 -10.76 -17.53
C VAL A 164 2.64 -11.60 -16.25
N ARG A 165 3.65 -12.46 -16.08
CA ARG A 165 3.76 -13.32 -14.89
C ARG A 165 3.99 -12.52 -13.62
N LEU A 166 4.87 -11.52 -13.64
CA LEU A 166 5.12 -10.68 -12.47
C LEU A 166 3.88 -9.85 -12.12
N HIS A 167 3.19 -9.32 -13.12
CA HIS A 167 1.92 -8.61 -12.93
C HIS A 167 0.87 -9.48 -12.23
N ALA A 168 0.66 -10.69 -12.72
CA ALA A 168 -0.28 -11.64 -12.12
C ALA A 168 0.10 -11.98 -10.66
N ARG A 169 1.38 -12.30 -10.40
CA ARG A 169 1.87 -12.63 -9.06
C ARG A 169 1.74 -11.47 -8.08
N MET A 170 2.03 -10.24 -8.52
CA MET A 170 1.88 -9.07 -7.66
C MET A 170 0.41 -8.79 -7.35
N LEU A 171 -0.49 -8.93 -8.33
CA LEU A 171 -1.94 -8.79 -8.10
C LEU A 171 -2.52 -9.88 -7.20
N GLU A 172 -1.93 -11.07 -7.21
CA GLU A 172 -2.34 -12.18 -6.35
C GLU A 172 -1.86 -11.98 -4.90
N ALA A 173 -0.61 -11.52 -4.70
CA ALA A 173 0.02 -11.49 -3.38
C ALA A 173 -0.23 -10.19 -2.59
N TYR A 174 -0.20 -9.02 -3.24
CA TYR A 174 -0.19 -7.73 -2.55
C TYR A 174 -1.56 -7.32 -1.96
N PRO A 175 -2.71 -7.50 -2.65
CA PRO A 175 -4.00 -7.15 -2.07
C PRO A 175 -4.35 -7.94 -0.80
N PRO A 176 -4.17 -9.28 -0.75
CA PRO A 176 -4.40 -10.04 0.48
C PRO A 176 -3.45 -9.62 1.62
N ALA A 177 -2.18 -9.35 1.31
CA ALA A 177 -1.21 -8.88 2.30
C ALA A 177 -1.64 -7.55 2.94
N ARG A 178 -2.05 -6.57 2.12
CA ARG A 178 -2.59 -5.29 2.60
C ARG A 178 -3.88 -5.48 3.40
N MET A 179 -4.76 -6.36 2.93
CA MET A 179 -6.03 -6.66 3.60
C MET A 179 -5.79 -7.27 4.98
N LEU A 180 -4.80 -8.16 5.14
CA LEU A 180 -4.43 -8.76 6.42
C LEU A 180 -4.01 -7.72 7.45
N VAL A 181 -3.12 -6.79 7.07
CA VAL A 181 -2.67 -5.70 7.96
C VAL A 181 -3.86 -4.85 8.40
N ASN A 182 -4.70 -4.47 7.45
CA ASN A 182 -5.90 -3.67 7.74
C ASN A 182 -6.90 -4.41 8.64
N ILE A 183 -7.15 -5.70 8.39
CA ILE A 183 -8.08 -6.50 9.20
C ILE A 183 -7.58 -6.62 10.64
N LEU A 184 -6.30 -6.89 10.86
CA LEU A 184 -5.74 -7.00 12.20
C LEU A 184 -5.87 -5.68 12.98
N SER A 185 -5.60 -4.56 12.31
CA SER A 185 -5.76 -3.22 12.89
C SER A 185 -7.22 -2.89 13.23
N VAL A 186 -8.14 -3.15 12.29
CA VAL A 186 -9.58 -2.90 12.47
C VAL A 186 -10.17 -3.80 13.55
N THR A 187 -9.82 -5.10 13.55
CA THR A 187 -10.31 -6.08 14.52
C THR A 187 -9.87 -5.74 15.93
N SER A 188 -8.63 -5.26 16.11
CA SER A 188 -8.17 -4.75 17.40
C SER A 188 -9.04 -3.59 17.91
N LYS A 189 -9.29 -2.57 17.07
CA LYS A 189 -10.15 -1.43 17.43
C LYS A 189 -11.58 -1.86 17.76
N LEU A 190 -12.13 -2.78 16.98
CA LEU A 190 -13.46 -3.35 17.21
C LEU A 190 -13.53 -4.07 18.56
N LEU A 191 -12.53 -4.88 18.89
CA LEU A 191 -12.48 -5.56 20.19
C LEU A 191 -12.41 -4.57 21.35
N HIS A 192 -11.59 -3.52 21.23
CA HIS A 192 -11.52 -2.46 22.23
C HIS A 192 -12.89 -1.80 22.46
N TYR A 193 -13.60 -1.49 21.37
CA TYR A 193 -14.95 -0.92 21.45
C TYR A 193 -15.97 -1.89 22.06
N LEU A 194 -15.93 -3.17 21.68
CA LEU A 194 -16.82 -4.21 22.23
C LEU A 194 -16.60 -4.39 23.74
N VAL A 195 -15.35 -4.40 24.17
CA VAL A 195 -14.99 -4.49 25.59
C VAL A 195 -15.58 -3.31 26.37
N ASP A 196 -15.45 -2.10 25.84
CA ASP A 196 -15.97 -0.88 26.48
C ASP A 196 -17.51 -0.90 26.57
N GLN A 197 -18.18 -1.26 25.47
CA GLN A 197 -19.63 -1.42 25.42
C GLN A 197 -20.14 -2.45 26.44
N VAL A 198 -19.53 -3.63 26.50
CA VAL A 198 -19.92 -4.68 27.47
C VAL A 198 -19.78 -4.19 28.90
N PHE A 199 -18.74 -3.41 29.20
CA PHE A 199 -18.53 -2.84 30.53
C PHE A 199 -19.61 -1.80 30.89
N VAL A 200 -19.95 -0.92 29.95
CA VAL A 200 -20.99 0.10 30.12
C VAL A 200 -22.37 -0.53 30.29
N TYR A 201 -22.77 -1.49 29.45
CA TYR A 201 -24.05 -2.19 29.58
C TYR A 201 -24.16 -2.98 30.89
N PHE A 202 -23.07 -3.62 31.31
CA PHE A 202 -23.02 -4.32 32.59
C PHE A 202 -23.19 -3.34 33.78
N LEU A 203 -22.53 -2.18 33.74
CA LEU A 203 -22.68 -1.14 34.76
C LEU A 203 -24.09 -0.55 34.81
N ILE A 204 -24.70 -0.29 33.66
CA ILE A 204 -26.09 0.21 33.57
C ILE A 204 -27.06 -0.83 34.13
N SER A 205 -26.93 -2.10 33.74
CA SER A 205 -27.77 -3.19 34.26
C SER A 205 -27.60 -3.36 35.77
N LEU A 206 -26.37 -3.23 36.29
CA LEU A 206 -26.07 -3.22 37.73
C LEU A 206 -26.73 -2.04 38.46
N MET A 207 -26.67 -0.84 37.88
CA MET A 207 -27.30 0.37 38.44
C MET A 207 -28.83 0.21 38.46
N GLN A 208 -29.43 -0.29 37.39
CA GLN A 208 -30.87 -0.55 37.32
C GLN A 208 -31.30 -1.60 38.33
N HIS A 209 -30.56 -2.70 38.48
CA HIS A 209 -30.91 -3.77 39.41
C HIS A 209 -30.71 -3.34 40.88
N LYS A 210 -29.67 -2.55 41.20
CA LYS A 210 -29.51 -1.94 42.54
C LYS A 210 -30.63 -0.95 42.84
N HIS A 211 -31.03 -0.13 41.86
CA HIS A 211 -32.11 0.83 42.02
C HIS A 211 -33.47 0.14 42.19
N LEU A 212 -33.75 -0.91 41.41
CA LEU A 212 -34.96 -1.75 41.56
C LEU A 212 -34.99 -2.49 42.90
N LEU A 213 -33.85 -3.03 43.36
CA LEU A 213 -33.75 -3.66 44.68
C LEU A 213 -33.93 -2.64 45.82
N ASN A 214 -33.32 -1.46 45.74
CA ASN A 214 -33.55 -0.39 46.72
C ASN A 214 -34.99 0.12 46.70
N PHE A 215 -35.64 0.16 45.54
CA PHE A 215 -37.05 0.54 45.44
C PHE A 215 -37.98 -0.53 46.00
N LEU A 216 -37.72 -1.81 45.73
CA LEU A 216 -38.54 -2.94 46.22
C LEU A 216 -38.32 -3.27 47.70
N PHE A 217 -37.14 -3.02 48.27
CA PHE A 217 -36.82 -3.32 49.66
C PHE A 217 -36.65 -2.09 50.58
N GLY A 218 -36.42 -0.90 50.04
CA GLY A 218 -36.27 0.35 50.81
C GLY A 218 -37.57 0.88 51.42
N ASP A 219 -38.72 0.49 50.88
CA ASP A 219 -40.04 0.85 51.41
C ASP A 219 -40.50 -0.01 52.62
N SER A 220 -39.64 -0.90 53.12
CA SER A 220 -39.95 -1.73 54.29
C SER A 220 -40.02 -0.94 55.60
N SER A 221 -39.55 0.32 55.62
CA SER A 221 -39.57 1.17 56.83
C SER A 221 -40.92 1.85 57.10
N TRP A 222 -41.81 1.95 56.10
CA TRP A 222 -43.11 2.62 56.25
C TRP A 222 -44.25 1.72 56.75
N ILE A 223 -44.10 0.40 56.70
CA ILE A 223 -45.17 -0.53 57.06
C ILE A 223 -45.15 -0.91 58.56
N SER A 224 -44.02 -0.76 59.26
CA SER A 224 -43.95 -1.06 60.70
C SER A 224 -44.45 0.07 61.61
N SER A 225 -44.53 1.32 61.13
CA SER A 225 -44.89 2.46 62.02
C SER A 225 -46.39 2.72 62.17
N LYS A 226 -47.27 2.02 61.45
CA LYS A 226 -48.75 2.22 61.56
C LYS A 226 -49.49 1.18 62.41
N ARG A 227 -48.79 0.24 63.05
CA ARG A 227 -49.43 -0.83 63.86
C ARG A 227 -49.27 -0.68 65.38
N LEU A 228 -48.85 0.50 65.86
CA LEU A 228 -48.64 0.78 67.30
C LEU A 228 -49.42 2.00 67.83
N SER A 229 -50.46 2.46 67.13
CA SER A 229 -51.34 3.53 67.63
C SER A 229 -52.83 3.17 67.42
N LYS A 230 -53.27 2.08 68.05
CA LYS A 230 -54.68 1.82 68.42
C LYS A 230 -54.69 0.86 69.61
N LYS A 231 -54.48 1.42 70.79
CA LYS A 231 -55.02 0.92 72.06
C LYS A 231 -55.68 2.08 72.75
#